data_AF-A0A7J2PTT6-F1
#
_entry.id   AF-A0A7J2PTT6-F1
#
_cell.length_a   1.000
_cell.length_b   1.000
_cell.length_c   1.000
_cell.angle_alpha   90.00
_cell.angle_beta   90.00
_cell.angle_gamma   90.00
#
_symmetry.space_group_name_H-M   'P 1'
#
loop_
_entity.id
_entity.type
_entity.pdbx_description
1 polymer ?
#
loop_
_entity_poly.entity_id
_entity_poly.type
_entity_poly.pdbx_seq_one_letter_code
_entity_poly.pdbx_strand_id
1 'polypeptide(L)' 'QKIIIALIQNPEVGKFVVVHAGYAIEMMNEKDALEAIELWEEIANEQDLDLSDVL' A
#
# COMPACT_ATOMS: atom_id res chain seq x y z
N GLN A 1 6.81 5.94 -7.37
CA GLN A 1 8.03 5.67 -6.57
C GLN A 1 8.71 4.39 -7.06
N LYS A 2 10.04 4.23 -6.89
CA LYS A 2 10.74 2.94 -7.14
C LYS A 2 10.84 2.16 -5.83
N ILE A 3 10.47 0.88 -5.84
CA ILE A 3 10.38 0.03 -4.64
C ILE A 3 11.28 -1.20 -4.79
N ILE A 4 11.94 -1.61 -3.70
CA ILE A 4 12.77 -2.82 -3.63
C ILE A 4 11.88 -4.01 -3.24
N ILE A 5 11.86 -5.07 -4.04
CA ILE A 5 10.99 -6.24 -3.87
C ILE A 5 11.72 -7.48 -3.32
N ALA A 6 12.95 -7.32 -2.83
CA ALA A 6 13.82 -8.42 -2.45
C ALA A 6 13.34 -9.24 -1.24
N LEU A 7 12.36 -8.75 -0.47
CA LEU A 7 11.89 -9.37 0.77
C LEU A 7 10.62 -10.22 0.60
N ILE A 8 10.00 -10.21 -0.59
CA ILE A 8 8.79 -10.98 -0.89
C ILE A 8 9.09 -12.11 -1.88
N GLN A 9 8.32 -13.20 -1.80
CA GLN A 9 8.48 -14.36 -2.67
C GLN A 9 7.59 -14.24 -3.91
N ASN A 10 8.13 -14.57 -5.09
CA ASN A 10 7.41 -14.62 -6.36
C ASN A 10 6.54 -13.37 -6.65
N PRO A 11 7.13 -12.18 -6.69
CA PRO A 11 6.39 -10.96 -7.02
C PRO A 11 5.82 -11.05 -8.45
N GLU A 12 4.56 -10.69 -8.60
CA GLU A 12 3.83 -10.71 -9.88
C GLU A 12 3.19 -9.36 -10.17
N VAL A 13 3.16 -8.98 -11.45
CA VAL A 13 2.47 -7.76 -11.89
C VAL A 13 0.97 -7.90 -11.64
N GLY A 14 0.36 -6.84 -11.11
CA GLY A 14 -1.06 -6.82 -10.74
C GLY A 14 -1.35 -7.30 -9.32
N LYS A 15 -0.34 -7.71 -8.54
CA LYS A 15 -0.48 -7.98 -7.10
C LYS A 15 -0.22 -6.72 -6.28
N PHE A 16 -0.87 -6.66 -5.13
CA PHE A 16 -0.70 -5.60 -4.16
C PHE A 16 0.35 -5.99 -3.12
N VAL A 17 1.06 -4.99 -2.60
CA VAL A 17 2.12 -5.19 -1.59
C VAL A 17 2.08 -4.09 -0.55
N VAL A 18 2.46 -4.43 0.68
CA VAL A 18 2.74 -3.43 1.72
C VAL A 18 4.16 -2.91 1.53
N VAL A 19 4.30 -1.59 1.43
CA VAL A 19 5.59 -0.92 1.30
C VAL A 19 5.98 -0.27 2.62
N HIS A 20 7.18 -0.56 3.10
CA HIS A 20 7.77 0.08 4.27
C HIS A 20 9.21 0.51 3.97
N ALA A 21 9.53 1.79 4.21
CA ALA A 21 10.86 2.37 4.02
C ALA A 21 11.49 2.08 2.62
N GLY A 22 10.65 2.03 1.57
CA GLY A 22 11.09 1.75 0.19
C GLY A 22 11.22 0.26 -0.17
N TYR A 23 10.84 -0.65 0.73
CA TYR A 23 10.82 -2.10 0.50
C TYR A 23 9.39 -2.63 0.51
N ALA A 24 9.07 -3.52 -0.42
CA ALA A 24 7.89 -4.36 -0.30
C ALA A 24 8.17 -5.44 0.75
N ILE A 25 7.36 -5.50 1.81
CA ILE A 25 7.57 -6.43 2.95
C ILE A 25 6.55 -7.57 2.97
N GLU A 26 5.40 -7.40 2.33
CA GLU A 26 4.31 -8.36 2.35
C GLU A 26 3.52 -8.30 1.03
N MET A 27 3.07 -9.45 0.53
CA MET A 27 2.12 -9.53 -0.58
C MET A 27 0.69 -9.62 -0.04
N MET A 28 -0.21 -8.86 -0.63
CA MET A 28 -1.63 -8.84 -0.28
C MET A 28 -2.49 -9.32 -1.44
N ASN A 29 -3.63 -9.93 -1.12
CA ASN A 29 -4.67 -10.12 -2.12
C ASN A 29 -5.38 -8.78 -2.39
N GLU A 30 -6.02 -8.69 -3.54
CA GLU A 30 -6.67 -7.46 -4.02
C GLU A 30 -7.76 -6.98 -3.08
N LYS A 31 -8.59 -7.89 -2.56
CA LYS A 31 -9.70 -7.53 -1.67
C LYS A 31 -9.18 -6.84 -0.41
N ASP A 32 -8.24 -7.47 0.30
CA ASP A 32 -7.71 -6.93 1.56
C ASP A 32 -6.94 -5.63 1.32
N ALA A 33 -6.27 -5.48 0.17
CA ALA A 33 -5.59 -4.25 -0.20
C ALA A 33 -6.56 -3.10 -0.44
N LEU A 34 -7.69 -3.36 -1.13
CA LEU A 34 -8.72 -2.35 -1.37
C LEU A 34 -9.44 -1.97 -0.08
N GLU A 35 -9.81 -2.93 0.78
CA GLU A 35 -10.40 -2.65 2.10
C GLU A 35 -9.44 -1.80 2.97
N ALA A 36 -8.13 -2.07 2.91
CA ALA A 36 -7.15 -1.26 3.61
C ALA A 36 -7.06 0.17 3.05
N ILE A 37 -7.09 0.34 1.72
CA ILE A 37 -7.08 1.65 1.06
C ILE A 37 -8.31 2.47 1.46
N GLU A 38 -9.50 1.87 1.40
CA GLU A 38 -10.75 2.52 1.80
C GLU A 38 -10.69 3.01 3.26
N LEU A 39 -10.18 2.17 4.17
CA LEU A 39 -10.02 2.57 5.58
C LEU A 39 -9.03 3.73 5.75
N TRP A 40 -7.93 3.75 4.98
CA TRP A 40 -6.99 4.88 5.02
C TRP A 40 -7.60 6.16 4.48
N GLU A 41 -8.42 6.08 3.43
CA GLU A 41 -9.17 7.21 2.89
C GLU A 41 -10.18 7.76 3.91
N GLU A 42 -10.92 6.88 4.61
CA GLU A 42 -11.83 7.28 5.69
C GLU A 42 -11.08 8.02 6.81
N ILE A 43 -9.96 7.48 7.29
CA ILE A 43 -9.14 8.10 8.34
C ILE A 43 -8.59 9.46 7.89
N ALA A 44 -8.13 9.57 6.65
CA ALA A 44 -7.61 10.82 6.11
C ALA A 44 -8.71 11.90 6.03
N ASN A 45 -9.90 11.52 5.55
CA ASN A 45 -11.06 12.41 5.48
C ASN A 45 -11.49 12.88 6.88
N GLU A 46 -11.52 11.99 7.87
CA GLU A 46 -11.83 12.36 9.27
C GLU A 46 -10.82 13.35 9.86
N GLN A 47 -9.55 13.27 9.42
CA GLN A 47 -8.48 14.15 9.86
C GLN A 47 -8.31 15.40 8.99
N ASP A 48 -9.17 15.62 7.98
CA ASP A 48 -9.08 16.71 7.00
C ASP A 48 -7.69 16.75 6.32
N LEU A 49 -7.15 15.56 6.01
CA LEU A 49 -5.86 15.36 5.36
C LEU A 49 -6.06 15.01 3.88
N ASP A 50 -5.31 15.67 2.99
CA ASP A 50 -5.16 15.24 1.61
C ASP A 50 -4.04 14.18 1.52
N LEU A 51 -4.39 12.96 1.15
CA LEU A 51 -3.42 11.87 1.02
C LEU A 51 -2.32 12.18 -0.03
N SER A 52 -2.60 13.04 -1.00
CA SER A 52 -1.61 13.46 -2.01
C SER A 52 -0.52 14.37 -1.45
N ASP A 53 -0.73 15.00 -0.29
CA ASP A 53 0.30 15.80 0.38
C ASP A 53 1.33 14.92 1.12
N VAL A 54 0.98 13.66 1.40
CA VAL A 54 1.81 12.72 2.18
C VAL A 54 2.58 11.74 1.28
N LEU A 55 2.07 11.46 0.08
CA LEU A 55 2.59 10.44 -0.86
C LEU A 55 3.45 11.06 -1.99
#